data_AF-A0A2N7XBI7-F1
#
_entry.id   AF-A0A2N7XBI7-F1
#
_cell.length_a   1.000
_cell.length_b   1.000
_cell.length_c   1.000
_cell.angle_alpha   90.00
_cell.angle_beta   90.00
_cell.angle_gamma   90.00
#
_symmetry.space_group_name_H-M   'P 1'
#
loop_
_entity.id
_entity.type
_entity.pdbx_description
1 polymer ?
#
loop_
_entity_poly.entity_id
_entity_poly.type
_entity_poly.pdbx_seq_one_letter_code
_entity_poly.pdbx_strand_id
1 'polypeptide(L)'
;SDPVAMSKTPSILVCGKNKVCADTLEVLRRELPDHTIVYVFADKDETSARVARDVAHRLGIESRGVRNAEAFARTYFEIDPTLLLSVQFS
;
A
#
# COMPACT_ATOMS: atom_id res chain seq x y z
N SER A 1 -18.46 -26.89 16.76
CA SER A 1 -18.57 -25.43 16.75
C SER A 1 -17.46 -24.93 15.87
N ASP A 2 -17.77 -24.41 14.69
CA ASP A 2 -16.74 -23.80 13.86
C ASP A 2 -16.13 -22.62 14.63
N PRO A 3 -14.80 -22.43 14.58
CA PRO A 3 -14.19 -21.26 15.19
C PRO A 3 -14.80 -20.03 14.52
N VAL A 4 -15.33 -19.11 15.33
CA VAL A 4 -15.75 -17.78 14.86
C VAL A 4 -14.52 -17.17 14.20
N ALA A 5 -14.52 -17.09 12.88
CA ALA A 5 -13.44 -16.47 12.12
C ALA A 5 -13.28 -15.05 12.66
N MET A 6 -12.18 -14.80 13.38
CA MET A 6 -11.84 -13.44 13.80
C MET A 6 -11.70 -12.61 12.54
N SER A 7 -12.59 -11.63 12.35
CA SER A 7 -12.55 -10.73 11.20
C SER A 7 -11.19 -10.03 11.16
N LYS A 8 -10.31 -10.44 10.24
CA LYS A 8 -9.04 -9.75 9.95
C LYS A 8 -9.37 -8.28 9.63
N THR A 9 -8.63 -7.34 10.22
CA THR A 9 -8.72 -5.93 9.84
C THR A 9 -8.50 -5.81 8.34
N PRO A 10 -9.42 -5.19 7.57
CA PRO A 10 -9.26 -5.10 6.12
C PRO A 10 -7.97 -4.35 5.77
N SER A 11 -7.23 -4.90 4.81
CA SER A 11 -5.96 -4.33 4.36
C SER A 11 -6.03 -3.86 2.92
N ILE A 12 -5.42 -2.71 2.65
CA ILE A 12 -5.35 -2.08 1.34
C ILE A 12 -3.89 -2.01 0.92
N LEU A 13 -3.57 -2.65 -0.21
CA LEU A 13 -2.27 -2.54 -0.86
C LEU A 13 -2.34 -1.43 -1.91
N VAL A 14 -1.70 -0.30 -1.64
CA VAL A 14 -1.63 0.83 -2.58
C VAL A 14 -0.34 0.73 -3.36
N CYS A 15 -0.41 0.56 -4.68
CA CYS A 15 0.75 0.63 -5.56
C CYS A 15 0.69 1.86 -6.44
N GLY A 16 1.78 2.62 -6.48
CA GLY A 16 1.78 3.88 -7.21
C GLY A 16 3.06 4.68 -7.04
N LYS A 17 3.09 5.82 -7.70
CA LYS A 17 4.18 6.79 -7.60
C LYS A 17 3.59 8.19 -7.66
N ASN A 18 4.44 9.22 -7.52
CA ASN A 18 4.13 10.63 -7.71
C ASN A 18 3.05 11.22 -6.76
N LYS A 19 2.69 12.49 -7.01
CA LYS A 19 1.80 13.27 -6.14
C LYS A 19 0.39 12.69 -6.06
N VAL A 20 -0.13 12.07 -7.12
CA VAL A 20 -1.50 11.51 -7.11
C VAL A 20 -1.58 10.33 -6.15
N CYS A 21 -0.54 9.48 -6.11
CA CYS A 21 -0.46 8.42 -5.11
C CYS A 21 -0.31 8.99 -3.69
N ALA A 22 0.48 10.06 -3.51
CA ALA A 22 0.63 10.72 -2.22
C ALA A 22 -0.71 11.27 -1.69
N ASP A 23 -1.45 11.99 -2.52
CA ASP A 23 -2.77 12.53 -2.15
C ASP A 23 -3.78 11.41 -1.88
N THR A 24 -3.67 10.29 -2.60
CA THR A 24 -4.49 9.09 -2.35
C THR A 24 -4.21 8.49 -0.97
N LEU A 25 -2.95 8.40 -0.54
CA LEU A 25 -2.59 7.89 0.78
C LEU A 25 -3.17 8.77 1.90
N GLU A 26 -3.17 10.09 1.74
CA GLU A 26 -3.79 11.02 2.70
C GLU A 26 -5.29 10.81 2.80
N VAL A 27 -5.98 10.69 1.66
CA VAL A 27 -7.43 10.42 1.63
C VAL A 27 -7.74 9.08 2.29
N LEU A 28 -7.05 7.99 1.92
CA LEU A 28 -7.31 6.67 2.50
C LEU A 28 -7.08 6.67 4.01
N ARG A 29 -6.00 7.30 4.50
CA ARG A 29 -5.73 7.34 5.94
C ARG A 29 -6.80 8.11 6.71
N ARG A 30 -7.37 9.16 6.11
CA ARG A 30 -8.42 9.98 6.72
C ARG A 30 -9.79 9.30 6.70
N GLU A 31 -10.17 8.73 5.56
CA GLU A 31 -11.51 8.15 5.37
C GLU A 31 -11.62 6.71 5.89
N LEU A 32 -10.50 5.99 5.98
CA LEU A 32 -10.45 4.58 6.39
C LEU A 32 -9.47 4.38 7.57
N PRO A 33 -9.71 5.02 8.73
CA PRO A 33 -8.77 5.02 9.86
C PRO A 33 -8.51 3.63 10.44
N ASP A 34 -9.51 2.75 10.36
CA ASP A 34 -9.46 1.39 10.89
C ASP A 34 -8.84 0.37 9.93
N HIS A 35 -8.46 0.79 8.70
CA HIS A 35 -7.87 -0.11 7.72
C HIS A 35 -6.34 -0.13 7.84
N THR A 36 -5.76 -1.30 7.61
CA THR A 36 -4.31 -1.42 7.42
C THR A 36 -3.98 -0.99 5.99
N ILE A 37 -3.16 0.04 5.83
CA ILE A 37 -2.72 0.50 4.51
C ILE A 37 -1.23 0.17 4.38
N VAL A 38 -0.85 -0.45 3.26
CA VAL A 38 0.55 -0.69 2.89
C VAL A 38 0.81 -0.07 1.53
N TYR A 39 1.84 0.77 1.45
CA TYR A 39 2.28 1.40 0.22
C TYR A 39 3.39 0.58 -0.44
N VAL A 40 3.28 0.33 -1.76
CA VAL A 40 4.29 -0.37 -2.56
C VAL A 40 4.71 0.49 -3.74
N PHE A 41 6.01 0.61 -3.97
CA PHE A 41 6.58 1.29 -5.12
C PHE A 41 7.62 0.43 -5.82
N ALA A 42 7.82 0.65 -7.12
CA ALA A 42 8.87 -0.03 -7.87
C ALA A 42 10.23 0.65 -7.59
N ASP A 43 11.27 -0.12 -7.27
CA ASP A 43 12.62 0.41 -6.98
C ASP A 43 13.17 1.24 -8.15
N LYS A 44 12.88 0.84 -9.40
CA LYS A 44 13.25 1.59 -10.62
C LYS A 44 12.65 3.01 -10.66
N ASP A 45 11.59 3.26 -9.90
CA ASP A 45 10.82 4.50 -9.87
C ASP A 45 11.09 5.33 -8.59
N GLU A 46 12.13 5.00 -7.80
CA GLU A 46 12.38 5.59 -6.47
C GLU A 46 12.27 7.12 -6.45
N THR A 47 12.86 7.80 -7.43
CA THR A 47 12.83 9.27 -7.51
C THR A 47 11.39 9.81 -7.62
N SER A 48 10.57 9.16 -8.43
CA SER A 48 9.16 9.53 -8.62
C SER A 48 8.26 9.08 -7.44
N ALA A 49 8.67 8.03 -6.73
CA ALA A 49 7.97 7.52 -5.55
C ALA A 49 8.27 8.33 -4.29
N ARG A 50 9.38 9.09 -4.25
CA ARG A 50 9.84 9.84 -3.06
C ARG A 50 8.72 10.62 -2.37
N VAL A 51 7.94 11.39 -3.13
CA VAL A 51 6.84 12.20 -2.57
C VAL A 51 5.77 11.34 -1.87
N ALA A 52 5.40 10.19 -2.45
CA ALA A 52 4.42 9.29 -1.85
C ALA A 52 5.02 8.54 -0.65
N ARG A 53 6.31 8.18 -0.70
CA ARG A 53 7.04 7.56 0.41
C ARG A 53 7.15 8.49 1.62
N ASP A 54 7.45 9.77 1.41
CA ASP A 54 7.54 10.77 2.48
C ASP A 54 6.17 10.97 3.16
N VAL A 55 5.08 11.00 2.37
CA VAL A 55 3.72 11.03 2.89
C VAL A 55 3.37 9.76 3.66
N ALA A 56 3.66 8.58 3.11
CA ALA A 56 3.44 7.31 3.79
C ALA A 56 4.13 7.28 5.16
N HIS A 57 5.41 7.68 5.22
CA HIS A 57 6.17 7.77 6.47
C HIS A 57 5.50 8.70 7.49
N ARG A 58 5.10 9.91 7.08
CA ARG A 58 4.40 10.88 7.94
C ARG A 58 3.07 10.37 8.49
N LEU A 59 2.36 9.54 7.73
CA LEU A 59 1.07 8.95 8.11
C LEU A 59 1.20 7.65 8.93
N GLY A 60 2.42 7.16 9.14
CA GLY A 60 2.69 5.87 9.77
C GLY A 60 2.28 4.67 8.91
N ILE A 61 2.31 4.85 7.58
CA ILE A 61 2.00 3.80 6.59
C ILE A 61 3.30 3.08 6.22
N GLU A 62 3.28 1.75 6.32
CA GLU A 62 4.38 0.91 5.88
C GLU A 62 4.61 1.08 4.37
N SER A 63 5.87 1.23 3.96
CA SER A 63 6.27 1.38 2.56
C SER A 63 7.24 0.27 2.15
N ARG A 64 6.99 -0.39 1.02
CA ARG A 64 7.84 -1.45 0.46
C ARG A 64 8.30 -1.11 -0.96
N GLY A 65 9.60 -1.17 -1.18
CA GLY A 65 10.21 -1.12 -2.51
C GLY A 65 10.27 -2.52 -3.12
N VAL A 66 9.85 -2.67 -4.39
CA VAL A 66 9.90 -3.94 -5.11
C VAL A 66 10.68 -3.83 -6.41
N ARG A 67 11.53 -4.82 -6.69
CA ARG A 67 12.44 -4.80 -7.86
C ARG A 67 11.82 -5.33 -9.14
N ASN A 68 10.84 -6.22 -9.02
CA ASN A 68 10.23 -6.93 -10.15
C ASN A 68 8.84 -7.48 -9.77
N ALA A 69 8.15 -8.08 -10.74
CA ALA A 69 6.83 -8.65 -10.56
C ALA A 69 6.79 -9.80 -9.54
N GLU A 70 7.85 -10.60 -9.44
CA GLU A 70 7.94 -11.70 -8.47
C GLU A 70 7.99 -11.16 -7.03
N ALA A 71 8.81 -10.14 -6.77
CA ALA A 71 8.89 -9.46 -5.47
C ALA A 71 7.55 -8.79 -5.11
N PHE A 72 6.86 -8.22 -6.09
CA PHE A 72 5.52 -7.68 -5.91
C PHE A 72 4.51 -8.79 -5.54
N ALA A 73 4.52 -9.91 -6.26
CA ALA A 73 3.63 -11.04 -5.97
C ALA A 73 3.86 -11.62 -4.56
N ARG A 74 5.12 -11.77 -4.13
CA ARG A 74 5.46 -12.18 -2.76
C ARG A 74 4.89 -11.20 -1.73
N THR A 75 5.06 -9.91 -1.95
CA THR A 75 4.50 -8.85 -1.09
C THR A 75 2.96 -8.94 -1.01
N TYR A 76 2.31 -9.15 -2.15
CA TYR A 76 0.85 -9.32 -2.22
C TYR A 76 0.38 -10.50 -1.37
N PHE A 77 0.98 -11.68 -1.53
CA PHE A 77 0.57 -12.87 -0.78
C PHE A 77 0.92 -12.80 0.71
N GLU A 78 2.01 -12.13 1.09
CA GLU A 78 2.36 -11.92 2.49
C GLU A 78 1.35 -11.04 3.21
N ILE A 79 0.93 -9.95 2.55
CA ILE A 79 -0.05 -9.01 3.12
C ILE A 79 -1.46 -9.60 3.07
N ASP A 80 -1.75 -10.36 2.01
CA ASP A 80 -3.08 -10.91 1.72
C ASP A 80 -4.14 -9.79 1.79
N PRO A 81 -4.06 -8.79 0.88
CA PRO A 81 -4.88 -7.59 0.95
C PRO A 81 -6.33 -7.86 0.57
N THR A 82 -7.25 -7.18 1.24
CA THR A 82 -8.66 -7.13 0.85
C THR A 82 -8.87 -6.35 -0.44
N LEU A 83 -8.05 -5.32 -0.68
CA LEU A 83 -8.10 -4.49 -1.88
C LEU A 83 -6.68 -4.14 -2.35
N LEU A 84 -6.43 -4.28 -3.66
CA LEU A 84 -5.26 -3.69 -4.32
C LEU A 84 -5.72 -2.45 -5.09
N LEU A 85 -5.07 -1.32 -4.82
CA LEU A 85 -5.32 -0.05 -5.51
C LEU A 85 -4.07 0.39 -6.27
N SER A 86 -4.17 0.42 -7.61
CA SER A 86 -3.12 0.93 -8.49
C SER A 86 -3.38 2.39 -8.84
N VAL A 87 -2.49 3.29 -8.42
CA VAL A 87 -2.57 4.75 -8.66
C VAL A 87 -1.41 5.18 -9.53
N GLN A 88 -1.67 5.35 -10.83
CA GLN A 88 -0.66 5.74 -11.82
C GLN A 88 0.61 4.86 -11.79
N PHE A 89 0.44 3.56 -11.50
CA PHE A 89 1.51 2.58 -11.60
C PHE A 89 1.68 2.18 -13.07
N SER A 90 2.87 2.39 -13.65
CA SER A 90 3.21 2.13 -15.06
C SER A 90 4.33 1.10 -15.21
#